data_AF-A0A0A1H6K6-F1
#
_entry.id   AF-A0A0A1H6K6-F1
#
_cell.length_a   1.000
_cell.length_b   1.000
_cell.length_c   1.000
_cell.angle_alpha   90.00
_cell.angle_beta   90.00
_cell.angle_gamma   90.00
#
_symmetry.space_group_name_H-M   'P 1'
#
loop_
_entity.id
_entity.type
_entity.pdbx_description
1 polymer ?
#
loop_
_entity_poly.entity_id
_entity_poly.type
_entity_poly.pdbx_seq_one_letter_code
_entity_poly.pdbx_strand_id
1 'polypeptide(L)'
;MPVASFLPTDFTTQDATTYKAALDGNGSVLARLAAAFAPSQQETPNMTMAVGAGALLSWGNVVPVAAQSTGVIAAPVANPRIDRVVIDAGNGVIATVTGTESATPTAPPIPAGFLPIAQVLLTPGMTGITNAMITDERITGNLQPAGSVRVLAQSAVPRFFVAVAATFTAVTVADNAGNVQLASSGAHGLTATPAVGSNVYVAWTGGAGISGFYKVLSVDSATAFTIQLAYAAGLGAPTVMPVATDVVMASIPIPAGLVSANGSLDCEVFFDGTPSANGKTTSWYVGATRIDANAFTASPQISHWRLINRGVINGQLYALNGSSLAGGLAVDLSQNQTLTLRAQAAAANEVVTLEGYVIRANY
;
A
#
# COMPACT_ATOMS: atom_id res chain seq x y z
N MET A 1 -19.93 -7.77 -33.14
CA MET A 1 -21.39 -7.63 -33.05
C MET A 1 -21.71 -6.13 -33.07
N PRO A 2 -22.65 -5.66 -33.90
CA PRO A 2 -23.09 -4.27 -33.83
C PRO A 2 -23.59 -3.97 -32.41
N VAL A 3 -23.11 -2.87 -31.83
CA VAL A 3 -23.44 -2.46 -30.46
C VAL A 3 -24.78 -1.73 -30.50
N ALA A 4 -25.77 -2.20 -29.76
CA ALA A 4 -27.02 -1.45 -29.58
C ALA A 4 -26.71 -0.12 -28.89
N SER A 5 -27.42 0.95 -29.24
CA SER A 5 -27.31 2.20 -28.48
C SER A 5 -27.88 1.99 -27.08
N PHE A 6 -27.15 2.42 -26.05
CA PHE A 6 -27.71 2.48 -24.71
C PHE A 6 -28.79 3.56 -24.67
N LEU A 7 -30.01 3.19 -24.26
CA LEU A 7 -31.16 4.08 -24.18
C LEU A 7 -31.68 4.09 -22.74
N PRO A 8 -31.76 5.24 -22.04
CA PRO A 8 -32.41 5.30 -20.75
C PRO A 8 -33.82 4.69 -20.83
N THR A 9 -34.09 3.68 -20.01
CA THR A 9 -35.39 3.02 -19.93
C THR A 9 -36.30 3.77 -18.97
N ASP A 10 -37.45 4.22 -19.45
CA ASP A 10 -38.44 4.96 -18.68
C ASP A 10 -39.84 4.43 -18.99
N PHE A 11 -40.42 3.68 -18.04
CA PHE A 11 -41.73 3.07 -18.19
C PHE A 11 -42.88 4.08 -18.19
N THR A 12 -42.63 5.35 -17.84
CA THR A 12 -43.65 6.41 -17.77
C THR A 12 -43.82 7.16 -19.10
N THR A 13 -42.78 7.17 -19.94
CA THR A 13 -42.76 7.93 -21.20
C THR A 13 -42.61 7.05 -22.44
N GLN A 14 -42.12 5.81 -22.31
CA GLN A 14 -41.98 4.87 -23.41
C GLN A 14 -43.21 3.95 -23.51
N ASP A 15 -43.66 3.66 -24.73
CA ASP A 15 -44.63 2.59 -24.94
C ASP A 15 -44.01 1.21 -24.62
N ALA A 16 -44.85 0.20 -24.40
CA ALA A 16 -44.41 -1.13 -23.99
C ALA A 16 -43.43 -1.80 -24.98
N THR A 17 -43.58 -1.54 -26.29
CA THR A 17 -42.71 -2.12 -27.32
C THR A 17 -41.33 -1.45 -27.27
N THR A 18 -41.31 -0.12 -27.19
CA THR A 18 -40.10 0.68 -27.07
C THR A 18 -39.35 0.38 -25.77
N TYR A 19 -40.06 0.29 -24.65
CA TYR A 19 -39.48 -0.04 -23.35
C TYR A 19 -38.82 -1.44 -23.33
N LYS A 20 -39.52 -2.46 -23.86
CA LYS A 20 -38.98 -3.82 -23.98
C LYS A 20 -37.74 -3.86 -24.88
N ALA A 21 -37.81 -3.21 -26.04
CA ALA A 21 -36.66 -3.15 -26.97
C ALA A 21 -35.45 -2.43 -26.34
N ALA A 22 -35.68 -1.37 -25.55
CA ALA A 22 -34.64 -0.67 -24.82
C ALA A 22 -34.02 -1.53 -23.70
N LEU A 23 -34.81 -2.33 -22.98
CA LEU A 23 -34.29 -3.29 -21.99
C LEU A 23 -33.41 -4.37 -22.65
N ASP A 24 -33.89 -4.99 -23.74
CA ASP A 24 -33.14 -6.00 -24.48
C ASP A 24 -31.83 -5.41 -25.07
N GLY A 25 -31.91 -4.19 -25.61
CA GLY A 25 -30.76 -3.44 -26.13
C GLY A 25 -29.74 -3.09 -25.04
N ASN A 26 -30.18 -2.51 -23.93
CA ASN A 26 -29.31 -2.18 -22.79
C ASN A 26 -28.68 -3.43 -22.17
N GLY A 27 -29.46 -4.51 -22.03
CA GLY A 27 -28.95 -5.80 -21.57
C GLY A 27 -27.81 -6.32 -22.44
N SER A 28 -27.95 -6.20 -23.76
CA SER A 28 -26.89 -6.53 -24.73
C SER A 28 -25.64 -5.66 -24.58
N VAL A 29 -25.80 -4.34 -24.37
CA VAL A 29 -24.67 -3.42 -24.11
C VAL A 29 -23.96 -3.76 -22.81
N LEU A 30 -24.71 -4.02 -21.73
CA LEU A 30 -24.20 -4.33 -20.41
C LEU A 30 -23.59 -5.73 -20.32
N ALA A 31 -24.05 -6.69 -21.13
CA ALA A 31 -23.60 -8.07 -21.11
C ALA A 31 -22.07 -8.20 -21.23
N ARG A 32 -21.44 -7.33 -22.04
CA ARG A 32 -19.97 -7.35 -22.19
C ARG A 32 -19.20 -7.04 -20.90
N LEU A 33 -19.82 -6.30 -19.97
CA LEU A 33 -19.20 -5.92 -18.70
C LEU A 33 -19.72 -6.75 -17.53
N ALA A 34 -21.05 -6.94 -17.46
CA ALA A 34 -21.71 -7.60 -16.34
C ALA A 34 -21.76 -9.14 -16.48
N ALA A 35 -21.85 -9.66 -17.71
CA ALA A 35 -21.95 -11.10 -17.95
C ALA A 35 -20.60 -11.75 -18.30
N ALA A 36 -19.52 -10.98 -18.42
CA ALA A 36 -18.19 -11.51 -18.74
C ALA A 36 -17.76 -12.55 -17.71
N PHE A 37 -17.47 -13.77 -18.17
CA PHE A 37 -17.07 -14.90 -17.32
C PHE A 37 -18.09 -15.31 -16.25
N ALA A 38 -19.38 -15.04 -16.46
CA ALA A 38 -20.42 -15.36 -15.48
C ALA A 38 -20.39 -16.87 -15.13
N PRO A 39 -20.24 -17.22 -13.84
CA PRO A 39 -20.28 -18.62 -13.41
C PRO A 39 -21.73 -19.11 -13.34
N SER A 40 -21.97 -20.33 -13.76
CA SER A 40 -23.27 -20.99 -13.62
C SER A 40 -23.13 -22.51 -13.53
N GLN A 41 -24.18 -23.17 -13.06
CA GLN A 41 -24.33 -24.61 -13.26
C GLN A 41 -24.38 -24.96 -14.75
N GLN A 42 -24.11 -26.22 -15.08
CA GLN A 42 -24.39 -26.80 -16.40
C GLN A 42 -25.90 -26.90 -16.67
N GLU A 43 -26.29 -27.01 -17.93
CA GLU A 43 -27.70 -27.23 -18.34
C GLU A 43 -28.32 -28.43 -17.61
N THR A 44 -27.57 -29.53 -17.55
CA THR A 44 -27.85 -30.65 -16.64
C THR A 44 -26.78 -30.66 -15.55
N PRO A 45 -27.13 -30.34 -14.28
CA PRO A 45 -26.17 -30.30 -13.19
C PRO A 45 -25.34 -31.58 -13.07
N ASN A 46 -24.02 -31.42 -13.08
CA ASN A 46 -23.03 -32.48 -12.89
C ASN A 46 -21.85 -31.92 -12.09
N MET A 47 -20.78 -32.69 -11.90
CA MET A 47 -19.59 -32.25 -11.14
C MET A 47 -18.67 -31.31 -11.95
N THR A 48 -19.23 -30.46 -12.81
CA THR A 48 -18.53 -29.38 -13.51
C THR A 48 -19.33 -28.07 -13.40
N MET A 49 -18.66 -26.94 -13.60
CA MET A 49 -19.27 -25.61 -13.62
C MET A 49 -19.05 -24.96 -14.99
N ALA A 50 -20.06 -24.28 -15.50
CA ALA A 50 -19.96 -23.48 -16.71
C ALA A 50 -19.46 -22.07 -16.37
N VAL A 51 -18.62 -21.53 -17.25
CA VAL A 51 -18.13 -20.15 -17.20
C VAL A 51 -18.45 -19.51 -18.55
N GLY A 52 -19.27 -18.46 -18.53
CA GLY A 52 -19.68 -17.74 -19.73
C GLY A 52 -18.49 -17.14 -20.49
N ALA A 53 -18.71 -16.78 -21.76
CA ALA A 53 -17.71 -16.07 -22.54
C ALA A 53 -17.38 -14.70 -21.91
N GLY A 54 -16.19 -14.18 -22.20
CA GLY A 54 -15.74 -12.89 -21.68
C GLY A 54 -14.62 -12.32 -22.52
N ALA A 55 -13.94 -11.31 -21.98
CA ALA A 55 -12.72 -10.78 -22.58
C ALA A 55 -11.75 -10.32 -21.50
N LEU A 56 -10.47 -10.47 -21.78
CA LEU A 56 -9.38 -9.98 -20.95
C LEU A 56 -8.75 -8.75 -21.58
N LEU A 57 -8.32 -7.78 -20.77
CA LEU A 57 -7.44 -6.71 -21.22
C LEU A 57 -6.00 -7.14 -20.96
N SER A 58 -5.31 -7.58 -22.01
CA SER A 58 -3.93 -8.05 -21.94
C SER A 58 -3.04 -7.14 -22.80
N TRP A 59 -2.10 -6.44 -22.17
CA TRP A 59 -1.15 -5.53 -22.84
C TRP A 59 -1.81 -4.48 -23.75
N GLY A 60 -2.93 -3.91 -23.31
CA GLY A 60 -3.70 -2.92 -24.08
C GLY A 60 -4.59 -3.50 -25.17
N ASN A 61 -4.63 -4.82 -25.35
CA ASN A 61 -5.51 -5.50 -26.29
C ASN A 61 -6.67 -6.18 -25.56
N VAL A 62 -7.86 -6.13 -26.16
CA VAL A 62 -9.02 -6.90 -25.70
C VAL A 62 -8.95 -8.28 -26.34
N VAL A 63 -8.62 -9.29 -25.53
CA VAL A 63 -8.54 -10.69 -25.94
C VAL A 63 -9.87 -11.36 -25.62
N PRO A 64 -10.69 -11.72 -26.63
CA PRO A 64 -11.93 -12.45 -26.39
C PRO A 64 -11.62 -13.87 -25.92
N VAL A 65 -12.39 -14.35 -24.95
CA VAL A 65 -12.27 -15.69 -24.39
C VAL A 65 -13.62 -16.38 -24.52
N ALA A 66 -13.63 -17.54 -25.16
CA ALA A 66 -14.85 -18.33 -25.33
C ALA A 66 -15.36 -18.87 -23.98
N ALA A 67 -16.65 -19.24 -23.95
CA ALA A 67 -17.20 -19.94 -22.80
C ALA A 67 -16.44 -21.25 -22.56
N GLN A 68 -16.28 -21.61 -21.28
CA GLN A 68 -15.53 -22.77 -20.85
C GLN A 68 -16.31 -23.57 -19.81
N SER A 69 -15.95 -24.84 -19.63
CA SER A 69 -16.44 -25.69 -18.55
C SER A 69 -15.24 -26.17 -17.75
N THR A 70 -15.37 -26.18 -16.42
CA THR A 70 -14.30 -26.72 -15.58
C THR A 70 -14.05 -28.19 -15.91
N GLY A 71 -12.87 -28.70 -15.53
CA GLY A 71 -12.71 -30.13 -15.34
C GLY A 71 -13.68 -30.66 -14.26
N VAL A 72 -13.74 -31.99 -14.13
CA VAL A 72 -14.53 -32.62 -13.06
C VAL A 72 -13.97 -32.21 -11.71
N ILE A 73 -14.79 -31.55 -10.91
CA ILE A 73 -14.48 -31.18 -9.53
C ILE A 73 -14.86 -32.37 -8.65
N ALA A 74 -13.87 -33.07 -8.09
CA ALA A 74 -14.14 -34.26 -7.30
C ALA A 74 -14.94 -33.91 -6.03
N ALA A 75 -16.03 -34.64 -5.77
CA ALA A 75 -16.78 -34.49 -4.52
C ALA A 75 -15.86 -34.81 -3.31
N PRO A 76 -16.00 -34.10 -2.18
CA PRO A 76 -15.28 -34.45 -0.98
C PRO A 76 -15.78 -35.79 -0.42
N VAL A 77 -14.95 -36.42 0.42
CA VAL A 77 -15.23 -37.75 0.98
C VAL A 77 -15.81 -37.65 2.40
N ALA A 78 -15.23 -36.80 3.26
CA ALA A 78 -15.51 -36.82 4.69
C ALA A 78 -16.20 -35.54 5.18
N ASN A 79 -15.76 -34.36 4.74
CA ASN A 79 -16.32 -33.09 5.18
C ASN A 79 -16.59 -32.14 4.00
N PRO A 80 -17.45 -31.13 4.16
CA PRO A 80 -17.62 -30.09 3.16
C PRO A 80 -16.28 -29.42 2.78
N ARG A 81 -16.22 -28.91 1.55
CA ARG A 81 -15.02 -28.25 1.00
C ARG A 81 -15.45 -27.09 0.12
N ILE A 82 -14.68 -26.02 0.11
CA ILE A 82 -14.86 -24.94 -0.86
C ILE A 82 -13.71 -25.03 -1.86
N ASP A 83 -14.05 -25.29 -3.11
CA ASP A 83 -13.11 -25.16 -4.23
C ASP A 83 -13.28 -23.78 -4.86
N ARG A 84 -12.23 -23.27 -5.49
CA ARG A 84 -12.26 -21.97 -6.16
C ARG A 84 -12.00 -22.13 -7.65
N VAL A 85 -12.84 -21.52 -8.47
CA VAL A 85 -12.63 -21.42 -9.91
C VAL A 85 -12.04 -20.06 -10.23
N VAL A 86 -10.97 -20.08 -11.00
CA VAL A 86 -10.20 -18.91 -11.39
C VAL A 86 -9.95 -18.93 -12.89
N ILE A 87 -9.62 -17.78 -13.47
CA ILE A 87 -9.19 -17.67 -14.87
C ILE A 87 -7.80 -17.04 -14.94
N ASP A 88 -6.91 -17.60 -15.75
CA ASP A 88 -5.57 -17.06 -15.97
C ASP A 88 -5.69 -15.69 -16.65
N ALA A 89 -5.12 -14.67 -16.04
CA ALA A 89 -5.24 -13.29 -16.50
C ALA A 89 -4.47 -13.01 -17.81
N GLY A 90 -3.53 -13.86 -18.18
CA GLY A 90 -2.70 -13.73 -19.37
C GLY A 90 -3.28 -14.42 -20.61
N ASN A 91 -3.87 -15.60 -20.44
CA ASN A 91 -4.35 -16.43 -21.56
C ASN A 91 -5.84 -16.79 -21.52
N GLY A 92 -6.55 -16.53 -20.42
CA GLY A 92 -7.98 -16.77 -20.30
C GLY A 92 -8.39 -18.22 -20.06
N VAL A 93 -7.46 -19.12 -19.72
CA VAL A 93 -7.78 -20.51 -19.39
C VAL A 93 -8.30 -20.61 -17.96
N ILE A 94 -9.41 -21.32 -17.76
CA ILE A 94 -9.94 -21.56 -16.41
C ILE A 94 -9.18 -22.67 -15.67
N ALA A 95 -9.06 -22.53 -14.36
CA ALA A 95 -8.49 -23.53 -13.47
C ALA A 95 -9.33 -23.67 -12.20
N THR A 96 -9.25 -24.84 -11.58
CA THR A 96 -9.85 -25.11 -10.28
C THR A 96 -8.76 -25.26 -9.23
N VAL A 97 -8.89 -24.52 -8.14
CA VAL A 97 -8.05 -24.61 -6.95
C VAL A 97 -8.81 -25.42 -5.91
N THR A 98 -8.33 -26.63 -5.65
CA THR A 98 -8.94 -27.53 -4.67
C THR A 98 -8.73 -27.00 -3.26
N GLY A 99 -9.81 -26.90 -2.49
CA GLY A 99 -9.76 -26.52 -1.08
C GLY A 99 -9.32 -27.65 -0.17
N THR A 100 -9.50 -27.46 1.13
CA THR A 100 -9.31 -28.50 2.16
C THR A 100 -10.65 -28.86 2.79
N GLU A 101 -10.90 -30.15 2.98
CA GLU A 101 -12.11 -30.64 3.65
C GLU A 101 -12.13 -30.20 5.13
N SER A 102 -13.23 -29.61 5.58
CA SER A 102 -13.41 -29.13 6.95
C SER A 102 -14.90 -29.01 7.28
N ALA A 103 -15.27 -29.14 8.56
CA ALA A 103 -16.62 -28.87 9.03
C ALA A 103 -17.02 -27.38 8.83
N THR A 104 -16.03 -26.49 8.81
CA THR A 104 -16.16 -25.06 8.48
C THR A 104 -15.17 -24.74 7.36
N PRO A 105 -15.49 -25.08 6.10
CA PRO A 105 -14.54 -24.94 5.00
C PRO A 105 -14.25 -23.46 4.72
N THR A 106 -12.99 -23.19 4.38
CA THR A 106 -12.53 -21.86 3.94
C THR A 106 -12.02 -21.96 2.50
N ALA A 107 -12.33 -20.97 1.68
CA ALA A 107 -11.87 -20.94 0.29
C ALA A 107 -10.33 -20.88 0.21
N PRO A 108 -9.68 -21.65 -0.68
CA PRO A 108 -8.23 -21.57 -0.88
C PRO A 108 -7.83 -20.23 -1.49
N PRO A 109 -6.62 -19.69 -1.21
CA PRO A 109 -6.18 -18.40 -1.75
C PRO A 109 -6.18 -18.37 -3.29
N ILE A 110 -6.39 -17.19 -3.88
CA ILE A 110 -6.31 -16.99 -5.34
C ILE A 110 -4.82 -17.08 -5.75
N PRO A 111 -4.43 -17.98 -6.68
CA PRO A 111 -3.05 -18.05 -7.15
C PRO A 111 -2.61 -16.78 -7.87
N ALA A 112 -1.32 -16.46 -7.81
CA ALA A 112 -0.77 -15.31 -8.54
C ALA A 112 -0.97 -15.46 -10.06
N GLY A 113 -1.33 -14.35 -10.74
CA GLY A 113 -1.60 -14.33 -12.17
C GLY A 113 -3.02 -14.76 -12.58
N PHE A 114 -3.89 -15.10 -11.61
CA PHE A 114 -5.28 -15.47 -11.86
C PHE A 114 -6.26 -14.41 -11.37
N LEU A 115 -7.42 -14.33 -12.03
CA LEU A 115 -8.58 -13.56 -11.60
C LEU A 115 -9.63 -14.50 -10.97
N PRO A 116 -10.28 -14.11 -9.86
CA PRO A 116 -11.34 -14.92 -9.25
C PRO A 116 -12.60 -14.95 -10.13
N ILE A 117 -13.20 -16.14 -10.24
CA ILE A 117 -14.50 -16.34 -10.90
C ILE A 117 -15.57 -16.70 -9.87
N ALA A 118 -15.38 -17.80 -9.13
CA ALA A 118 -16.36 -18.25 -8.16
C ALA A 118 -15.77 -19.17 -7.08
N GLN A 119 -16.47 -19.25 -5.94
CA GLN A 119 -16.35 -20.36 -5.01
C GLN A 119 -17.42 -21.40 -5.30
N VAL A 120 -17.09 -22.67 -5.10
CA VAL A 120 -18.01 -23.79 -5.21
C VAL A 120 -18.02 -24.54 -3.87
N LEU A 121 -19.15 -24.47 -3.16
CA LEU A 121 -19.35 -25.25 -1.94
C LEU A 121 -19.72 -26.69 -2.31
N LEU A 122 -18.88 -27.63 -1.87
CA LEU A 122 -19.06 -29.05 -2.11
C LEU A 122 -19.39 -29.77 -0.80
N THR A 123 -20.27 -30.77 -0.88
CA THR A 123 -20.65 -31.62 0.25
C THR A 123 -20.41 -33.10 -0.08
N PRO A 124 -20.14 -33.97 0.91
CA PRO A 124 -19.84 -35.38 0.65
C PRO A 124 -20.94 -36.08 -0.15
N GLY A 125 -20.55 -36.85 -1.16
CA GLY A 125 -21.46 -37.66 -1.97
C GLY A 125 -22.31 -36.90 -3.01
N MET A 126 -22.11 -35.60 -3.18
CA MET A 126 -22.82 -34.85 -4.23
C MET A 126 -22.44 -35.32 -5.63
N THR A 127 -23.38 -35.23 -6.57
CA THR A 127 -23.19 -35.63 -7.98
C THR A 127 -23.41 -34.48 -8.97
N GLY A 128 -23.77 -33.29 -8.47
CA GLY A 128 -24.07 -32.13 -9.30
C GLY A 128 -23.84 -30.82 -8.56
N ILE A 129 -23.23 -29.86 -9.26
CA ILE A 129 -23.06 -28.48 -8.80
C ILE A 129 -24.27 -27.67 -9.31
N THR A 130 -24.97 -27.01 -8.39
CA THR A 130 -26.10 -26.14 -8.71
C THR A 130 -25.76 -24.67 -8.48
N ASN A 131 -26.53 -23.75 -9.02
CA ASN A 131 -26.32 -22.31 -8.83
C ASN A 131 -26.32 -21.90 -7.34
N ALA A 132 -27.07 -22.59 -6.48
CA ALA A 132 -27.10 -22.31 -5.04
C ALA A 132 -25.76 -22.63 -4.33
N MET A 133 -24.90 -23.44 -4.95
CA MET A 133 -23.58 -23.82 -4.44
C MET A 133 -22.46 -22.91 -4.96
N ILE A 134 -22.77 -22.04 -5.93
CA ILE A 134 -21.82 -21.16 -6.60
C ILE A 134 -21.93 -19.77 -5.96
N THR A 135 -20.83 -19.28 -5.42
CA THR A 135 -20.71 -17.88 -4.99
C THR A 135 -19.85 -17.15 -6.00
N ASP A 136 -20.43 -16.20 -6.73
CA ASP A 136 -19.72 -15.36 -7.69
C ASP A 136 -18.72 -14.44 -6.97
N GLU A 137 -17.45 -14.47 -7.39
CA GLU A 137 -16.37 -13.66 -6.82
C GLU A 137 -15.79 -12.65 -7.83
N ARG A 138 -16.42 -12.48 -8.98
CA ARG A 138 -15.95 -11.53 -9.99
C ARG A 138 -16.01 -10.10 -9.43
N ILE A 139 -14.87 -9.41 -9.51
CA ILE A 139 -14.78 -7.98 -9.19
C ILE A 139 -14.53 -7.21 -10.48
N THR A 140 -15.48 -6.35 -10.87
CA THR A 140 -15.39 -5.52 -12.08
C THR A 140 -14.37 -4.39 -11.99
N GLY A 141 -13.84 -4.08 -10.78
CA GLY A 141 -12.94 -2.95 -10.52
C GLY A 141 -11.45 -3.27 -10.38
N ASN A 142 -11.04 -4.55 -10.36
CA ASN A 142 -9.65 -4.93 -10.08
C ASN A 142 -8.95 -5.58 -11.29
N LEU A 143 -9.43 -5.27 -12.51
CA LEU A 143 -8.77 -5.57 -13.78
C LEU A 143 -7.49 -4.71 -13.95
N GLN A 144 -6.60 -4.72 -12.97
CA GLN A 144 -5.25 -4.25 -13.21
C GLN A 144 -4.49 -5.40 -13.87
N PRO A 145 -4.06 -5.25 -15.14
CA PRO A 145 -3.26 -6.28 -15.79
C PRO A 145 -2.04 -6.62 -14.93
N ALA A 146 -1.65 -7.91 -14.93
CA ALA A 146 -0.39 -8.33 -14.36
C ALA A 146 0.74 -7.45 -14.95
N GLY A 147 1.55 -6.83 -14.08
CA GLY A 147 2.53 -5.81 -14.46
C GLY A 147 2.08 -4.34 -14.31
N SER A 148 0.89 -4.08 -13.78
CA SER A 148 0.48 -2.70 -13.44
C SER A 148 1.24 -2.19 -12.22
N VAL A 149 1.84 -1.01 -12.37
CA VAL A 149 2.46 -0.25 -11.27
C VAL A 149 1.37 0.11 -10.25
N ARG A 150 1.40 -0.48 -9.05
CA ARG A 150 0.52 -0.07 -7.95
C ARG A 150 1.19 1.04 -7.17
N VAL A 151 0.57 2.22 -7.11
CA VAL A 151 0.96 3.23 -6.12
C VAL A 151 0.56 2.70 -4.75
N LEU A 152 1.57 2.29 -3.97
CA LEU A 152 1.38 1.82 -2.61
C LEU A 152 1.07 2.98 -1.68
N ALA A 153 1.77 4.10 -1.85
CA ALA A 153 1.54 5.31 -1.10
C ALA A 153 2.05 6.53 -1.87
N GLN A 154 1.38 7.66 -1.69
CA GLN A 154 1.84 8.95 -2.17
C GLN A 154 1.48 10.03 -1.15
N SER A 155 2.33 11.03 -1.02
CA SER A 155 2.03 12.25 -0.26
C SER A 155 2.62 13.44 -0.99
N ALA A 156 1.84 14.52 -1.04
CA ALA A 156 2.30 15.86 -1.40
C ALA A 156 2.17 16.83 -0.21
N VAL A 157 1.94 16.30 1.00
CA VAL A 157 1.87 17.10 2.23
C VAL A 157 3.27 17.15 2.84
N PRO A 158 3.91 18.35 2.89
CA PRO A 158 5.25 18.47 3.41
C PRO A 158 5.31 18.13 4.90
N ARG A 159 6.37 17.45 5.30
CA ARG A 159 6.75 17.23 6.70
C ARG A 159 8.16 17.73 6.90
N PHE A 160 8.39 18.52 7.92
CA PHE A 160 9.69 19.13 8.16
C PHE A 160 9.99 19.25 9.63
N PHE A 161 11.27 19.19 9.97
CA PHE A 161 11.75 19.41 11.32
C PHE A 161 13.01 20.27 11.34
N VAL A 162 13.26 20.90 12.49
CA VAL A 162 14.52 21.56 12.84
C VAL A 162 15.25 20.74 13.90
N ALA A 163 16.55 20.50 13.71
CA ALA A 163 17.35 19.73 14.66
C ALA A 163 17.84 20.61 15.84
N VAL A 164 17.85 20.05 17.06
CA VAL A 164 18.50 20.68 18.22
C VAL A 164 19.94 20.19 18.38
N ALA A 165 20.79 20.97 19.05
CA ALA A 165 22.16 20.59 19.33
C ALA A 165 22.25 19.31 20.18
N ALA A 166 23.30 18.52 19.99
CA ALA A 166 23.55 17.28 20.73
C ALA A 166 23.70 17.49 22.25
N THR A 167 23.95 18.72 22.69
CA THR A 167 24.03 19.11 24.10
C THR A 167 22.66 19.21 24.78
N PHE A 168 21.55 19.24 24.03
CA PHE A 168 20.20 19.38 24.58
C PHE A 168 19.64 18.04 25.08
N THR A 169 20.25 17.53 26.14
CA THR A 169 19.93 16.24 26.76
C THR A 169 19.17 16.41 28.08
N ALA A 170 18.70 15.32 28.68
CA ALA A 170 18.01 15.35 29.99
C ALA A 170 16.89 16.41 30.04
N VAL A 171 16.03 16.38 29.01
CA VAL A 171 15.00 17.40 28.81
C VAL A 171 13.89 17.24 29.86
N THR A 172 13.50 18.36 30.46
CA THR A 172 12.37 18.46 31.39
C THR A 172 11.22 19.25 30.77
N VAL A 173 10.02 19.04 31.30
CA VAL A 173 8.82 19.79 30.90
C VAL A 173 8.45 20.85 31.94
N ALA A 174 7.99 22.00 31.46
CA ALA A 174 7.35 23.01 32.28
C ALA A 174 6.10 23.56 31.55
N ASP A 175 5.22 24.21 32.29
CA ASP A 175 4.10 24.96 31.72
C ASP A 175 4.57 26.37 31.34
N ASN A 176 4.41 26.75 30.08
CA ASN A 176 4.58 28.11 29.60
C ASN A 176 3.32 28.56 28.87
N ALA A 177 2.51 29.37 29.55
CA ALA A 177 1.23 29.89 29.05
C ALA A 177 0.28 28.79 28.52
N GLY A 178 0.19 27.66 29.22
CA GLY A 178 -0.67 26.52 28.88
C GLY A 178 -0.07 25.54 27.86
N ASN A 179 1.14 25.81 27.36
CA ASN A 179 1.86 24.92 26.44
C ASN A 179 3.09 24.31 27.09
N VAL A 180 3.56 23.20 26.53
CA VAL A 180 4.77 22.52 26.99
C VAL A 180 6.01 23.34 26.60
N GLN A 181 6.74 23.79 27.61
CA GLN A 181 8.13 24.23 27.48
C GLN A 181 9.08 23.06 27.70
N LEU A 182 10.01 22.88 26.78
CA LEU A 182 11.08 21.90 26.86
C LEU A 182 12.35 22.63 27.30
N ALA A 183 12.95 22.19 28.41
CA ALA A 183 14.15 22.79 28.98
C ALA A 183 15.23 21.75 29.25
N SER A 184 16.49 22.15 29.19
CA SER A 184 17.67 21.33 29.50
C SER A 184 18.70 22.18 30.25
N SER A 185 19.73 21.57 30.82
CA SER A 185 20.94 22.31 31.24
C SER A 185 21.87 22.66 30.07
N GLY A 186 21.80 21.91 28.97
CA GLY A 186 22.59 22.16 27.77
C GLY A 186 21.85 23.03 26.76
N ALA A 187 22.61 23.72 25.89
CA ALA A 187 22.00 24.59 24.89
C ALA A 187 21.33 23.79 23.77
N HIS A 188 20.18 24.25 23.26
CA HIS A 188 19.50 23.64 22.10
C HIS A 188 20.02 24.14 20.75
N GLY A 189 20.72 25.27 20.71
CA GLY A 189 21.30 25.82 19.47
C GLY A 189 20.28 26.33 18.43
N LEU A 190 18.99 26.36 18.78
CA LEU A 190 17.93 26.95 17.93
C LEU A 190 17.96 28.48 18.01
N THR A 191 17.62 29.13 16.91
CA THR A 191 17.32 30.57 16.85
C THR A 191 15.88 30.78 16.38
N ALA A 192 15.32 31.97 16.63
CA ALA A 192 13.92 32.26 16.27
C ALA A 192 13.61 31.93 14.80
N THR A 193 14.49 32.34 13.88
CA THR A 193 14.48 31.88 12.49
C THR A 193 15.58 30.83 12.30
N PRO A 194 15.31 29.64 11.75
CA PRO A 194 14.04 29.16 11.20
C PRO A 194 13.18 28.35 12.18
N ALA A 195 13.55 28.25 13.47
CA ALA A 195 12.92 27.28 14.37
C ALA A 195 11.45 27.60 14.68
N VAL A 196 11.09 28.86 14.95
CA VAL A 196 9.70 29.24 15.25
C VAL A 196 8.82 29.03 14.01
N GLY A 197 7.74 28.27 14.18
CA GLY A 197 6.88 27.83 13.09
C GLY A 197 7.30 26.51 12.44
N SER A 198 8.55 26.06 12.66
CA SER A 198 9.02 24.72 12.30
C SER A 198 8.64 23.68 13.35
N ASN A 199 8.83 22.40 13.06
CA ASN A 199 8.59 21.33 14.03
C ASN A 199 9.89 20.80 14.64
N VAL A 200 9.83 20.32 15.87
CA VAL A 200 10.83 19.39 16.42
C VAL A 200 10.18 18.02 16.57
N TYR A 201 10.97 16.95 16.49
CA TYR A 201 10.50 15.62 16.86
C TYR A 201 10.79 15.37 18.35
N VAL A 202 9.75 15.03 19.11
CA VAL A 202 9.84 14.74 20.54
C VAL A 202 9.38 13.30 20.77
N ALA A 203 10.25 12.49 21.36
CA ALA A 203 9.91 11.16 21.86
C ALA A 203 9.55 11.26 23.34
N TRP A 204 8.47 10.60 23.75
CA TRP A 204 8.01 10.56 25.13
C TRP A 204 8.10 9.15 25.69
N THR A 205 8.49 9.02 26.96
CA THR A 205 8.54 7.73 27.67
C THR A 205 7.96 7.84 29.08
N GLY A 206 7.31 6.78 29.56
CA GLY A 206 6.83 6.69 30.94
C GLY A 206 5.65 7.61 31.30
N GLY A 207 4.87 8.08 30.33
CA GLY A 207 3.72 8.96 30.56
C GLY A 207 2.74 9.01 29.39
N ALA A 208 1.83 9.99 29.42
CA ALA A 208 0.76 10.17 28.42
C ALA A 208 1.19 10.92 27.15
N GLY A 209 2.42 11.42 27.09
CA GLY A 209 2.96 12.09 25.91
C GLY A 209 3.02 11.15 24.71
N ILE A 210 2.65 11.67 23.53
CA ILE A 210 2.66 10.91 22.27
C ILE A 210 3.89 11.31 21.48
N SER A 211 4.74 10.36 21.10
CA SER A 211 5.92 10.68 20.30
C SER A 211 5.53 11.22 18.92
N GLY A 212 6.10 12.34 18.49
CA GLY A 212 5.69 12.99 17.24
C GLY A 212 6.34 14.34 16.96
N PHE A 213 5.87 14.98 15.89
CA PHE A 213 6.28 16.32 15.50
C PHE A 213 5.44 17.37 16.21
N TYR A 214 6.10 18.36 16.79
CA TYR A 214 5.46 19.48 17.47
C TYR A 214 6.02 20.79 16.97
N LYS A 215 5.15 21.73 16.59
CA LYS A 215 5.54 23.06 16.15
C LYS A 215 6.21 23.82 17.28
N VAL A 216 7.35 24.46 17.03
CA VAL A 216 7.99 25.39 17.96
C VAL A 216 7.25 26.71 17.92
N LEU A 217 6.75 27.17 19.07
CA LEU A 217 6.03 28.43 19.23
C LEU A 217 6.97 29.59 19.56
N SER A 218 7.99 29.34 20.38
CA SER A 218 8.97 30.34 20.79
C SER A 218 10.30 29.70 21.18
N VAL A 219 11.38 30.45 21.01
CA VAL A 219 12.70 30.15 21.59
C VAL A 219 12.85 31.07 22.80
N ASP A 220 12.74 30.51 24.00
CA ASP A 220 12.56 31.29 25.23
C ASP A 220 13.90 31.69 25.86
N SER A 221 14.94 30.87 25.70
CA SER A 221 16.31 31.14 26.12
C SER A 221 17.29 30.31 25.28
N ALA A 222 18.56 30.17 25.69
CA ALA A 222 19.49 29.24 25.05
C ALA A 222 19.27 27.77 25.43
N THR A 223 18.51 27.53 26.51
CA THR A 223 18.32 26.22 27.14
C THR A 223 16.85 25.84 27.30
N ALA A 224 15.92 26.62 26.73
CA ALA A 224 14.50 26.34 26.76
C ALA A 224 13.76 26.91 25.54
N PHE A 225 12.78 26.17 25.04
CA PHE A 225 11.87 26.58 23.98
C PHE A 225 10.49 25.96 24.18
N THR A 226 9.44 26.58 23.63
CA THR A 226 8.05 26.15 23.80
C THR A 226 7.49 25.52 22.53
N ILE A 227 6.74 24.44 22.67
CA ILE A 227 6.12 23.71 21.56
C ILE A 227 4.59 23.77 21.61
N GLN A 228 3.94 23.55 20.46
CA GLN A 228 2.49 23.48 20.32
C GLN A 228 1.96 22.12 20.81
N LEU A 229 2.00 21.93 22.12
CA LEU A 229 1.40 20.82 22.86
C LEU A 229 0.82 21.39 24.14
N ALA A 230 -0.46 21.16 24.40
CA ALA A 230 -1.08 21.60 25.64
C ALA A 230 -0.35 20.95 26.82
N TYR A 231 0.00 21.76 27.82
CA TYR A 231 0.65 21.24 29.03
C TYR A 231 -0.33 20.36 29.82
N ALA A 232 0.17 19.21 30.25
CA ALA A 232 -0.52 18.34 31.19
C ALA A 232 0.50 17.73 32.16
N ALA A 233 0.10 17.52 33.40
CA ALA A 233 0.90 16.72 34.32
C ALA A 233 0.97 15.26 33.81
N GLY A 234 2.13 14.60 33.95
CA GLY A 234 2.28 13.19 33.61
C GLY A 234 2.52 12.89 32.12
N LEU A 235 3.00 13.84 31.32
CA LEU A 235 3.40 13.59 29.93
C LEU A 235 4.58 12.60 29.80
N GLY A 236 5.34 12.40 30.88
CA GLY A 236 6.51 11.52 30.91
C GLY A 236 7.80 12.28 30.66
N ALA A 237 8.88 11.53 30.42
CA ALA A 237 10.20 12.09 30.12
C ALA A 237 10.35 12.33 28.61
N PRO A 238 10.54 13.60 28.16
CA PRO A 238 10.78 13.90 26.76
C PRO A 238 12.24 13.66 26.36
N THR A 239 12.44 13.27 25.11
CA THR A 239 13.72 13.35 24.40
C THR A 239 13.47 14.09 23.09
N VAL A 240 14.14 15.23 22.89
CA VAL A 240 14.07 15.97 21.63
C VAL A 240 15.15 15.45 20.70
N MET A 241 14.81 15.17 19.45
CA MET A 241 15.76 14.60 18.52
C MET A 241 16.94 15.56 18.26
N PRO A 242 18.17 15.19 18.62
CA PRO A 242 19.33 16.04 18.38
C PRO A 242 19.81 15.90 16.92
N VAL A 243 20.77 16.75 16.57
CA VAL A 243 21.60 16.56 15.37
C VAL A 243 22.11 15.12 15.28
N ALA A 244 22.43 14.73 14.06
CA ALA A 244 23.00 13.45 13.74
C ALA A 244 22.15 12.22 14.14
N THR A 245 20.83 12.40 14.29
CA THR A 245 19.89 11.32 14.60
C THR A 245 18.81 11.18 13.52
N ASP A 246 18.51 9.94 13.13
CA ASP A 246 17.52 9.58 12.10
C ASP A 246 16.08 9.81 12.59
N VAL A 247 15.38 10.81 12.03
CA VAL A 247 13.95 11.06 12.28
C VAL A 247 13.09 10.34 11.26
N VAL A 248 12.08 9.59 11.70
CA VAL A 248 11.09 8.98 10.78
C VAL A 248 10.14 10.05 10.24
N MET A 249 10.25 10.34 8.95
CA MET A 249 9.46 11.35 8.24
C MET A 249 8.15 10.75 7.69
N ALA A 250 8.22 9.50 7.21
CA ALA A 250 7.05 8.75 6.76
C ALA A 250 7.20 7.27 7.11
N SER A 251 6.06 6.61 7.36
CA SER A 251 5.95 5.18 7.64
C SER A 251 4.86 4.61 6.75
N ILE A 252 5.21 3.63 5.92
CA ILE A 252 4.34 3.07 4.90
C ILE A 252 4.30 1.55 5.09
N PRO A 253 3.14 0.94 5.40
CA PRO A 253 3.05 -0.50 5.51
C PRO A 253 3.21 -1.16 4.14
N ILE A 254 4.01 -2.22 4.08
CA ILE A 254 4.16 -3.10 2.93
C ILE A 254 3.53 -4.44 3.31
N PRO A 255 2.35 -4.79 2.76
CA PRO A 255 1.75 -6.10 3.00
C PRO A 255 2.64 -7.25 2.54
N ALA A 256 2.54 -8.37 3.24
CA ALA A 256 3.18 -9.63 2.86
C ALA A 256 2.86 -10.01 1.41
N GLY A 257 3.89 -10.38 0.64
CA GLY A 257 3.74 -10.79 -0.76
C GLY A 257 3.35 -9.66 -1.72
N LEU A 258 3.34 -8.40 -1.28
CA LEU A 258 3.10 -7.25 -2.16
C LEU A 258 4.15 -7.15 -3.27
N VAL A 259 5.38 -7.62 -3.04
CA VAL A 259 6.39 -7.69 -4.10
C VAL A 259 6.69 -9.16 -4.36
N SER A 260 6.36 -9.62 -5.56
CA SER A 260 6.58 -10.98 -6.05
C SER A 260 8.08 -11.30 -6.20
N ALA A 261 8.40 -12.55 -6.56
CA ALA A 261 9.72 -12.86 -7.11
C ALA A 261 9.93 -12.06 -8.41
N ASN A 262 11.08 -11.39 -8.56
CA ASN A 262 11.39 -10.47 -9.68
C ASN A 262 10.60 -9.15 -9.69
N GLY A 263 9.68 -8.95 -8.75
CA GLY A 263 9.03 -7.65 -8.53
C GLY A 263 9.99 -6.60 -7.96
N SER A 264 9.58 -5.33 -8.00
CA SER A 264 10.34 -4.22 -7.39
C SER A 264 9.48 -3.28 -6.56
N LEU A 265 10.11 -2.64 -5.58
CA LEU A 265 9.60 -1.48 -4.87
C LEU A 265 10.39 -0.26 -5.35
N ASP A 266 9.70 0.68 -5.98
CA ASP A 266 10.27 1.93 -6.45
C ASP A 266 9.81 3.07 -5.53
N CYS A 267 10.75 3.90 -5.08
CA CYS A 267 10.49 4.99 -4.17
C CYS A 267 11.11 6.27 -4.74
N GLU A 268 10.26 7.23 -5.06
CA GLU A 268 10.62 8.55 -5.53
C GLU A 268 10.32 9.55 -4.42
N VAL A 269 11.34 10.27 -3.94
CA VAL A 269 11.23 11.13 -2.76
C VAL A 269 11.85 12.48 -3.03
N PHE A 270 11.16 13.52 -2.56
CA PHE A 270 11.53 14.92 -2.71
C PHE A 270 11.90 15.46 -1.34
N PHE A 271 13.18 15.81 -1.17
CA PHE A 271 13.68 16.41 0.05
C PHE A 271 14.22 17.81 -0.22
N ASP A 272 13.95 18.70 0.72
CA ASP A 272 14.49 20.05 0.82
C ASP A 272 15.18 20.16 2.20
N GLY A 273 16.10 21.11 2.36
CA GLY A 273 16.67 21.47 3.63
C GLY A 273 17.38 22.82 3.57
N THR A 274 17.71 23.37 4.73
CA THR A 274 18.44 24.64 4.84
C THR A 274 19.74 24.59 4.03
N PRO A 275 19.95 25.46 3.02
CA PRO A 275 21.19 25.47 2.25
C PRO A 275 22.39 25.78 3.16
N SER A 276 23.32 24.84 3.30
CA SER A 276 24.49 24.99 4.17
C SER A 276 25.62 24.04 3.78
N ALA A 277 26.81 24.27 4.31
CA ALA A 277 27.93 23.33 4.13
C ALA A 277 27.76 22.03 4.95
N ASN A 278 26.82 21.99 5.90
CA ASN A 278 26.63 20.81 6.74
C ASN A 278 25.76 19.78 6.02
N GLY A 279 26.24 18.54 5.98
CA GLY A 279 25.52 17.43 5.38
C GLY A 279 24.19 17.17 6.07
N LYS A 280 23.14 16.94 5.27
CA LYS A 280 21.91 16.29 5.71
C LYS A 280 21.89 14.92 5.09
N THR A 281 21.34 13.94 5.79
CA THR A 281 21.25 12.58 5.30
C THR A 281 19.78 12.20 5.22
N THR A 282 19.35 11.73 4.07
CA THR A 282 18.06 11.05 3.90
C THR A 282 18.35 9.57 3.82
N SER A 283 17.46 8.76 4.36
CA SER A 283 17.64 7.32 4.37
C SER A 283 16.29 6.64 4.27
N TRP A 284 16.29 5.40 3.80
CA TRP A 284 15.10 4.59 3.79
C TRP A 284 15.41 3.19 4.28
N TYR A 285 14.45 2.63 5.01
CA TYR A 285 14.54 1.34 5.68
C TYR A 285 13.33 0.51 5.30
N VAL A 286 13.51 -0.81 5.17
CA VAL A 286 12.42 -1.77 5.18
C VAL A 286 12.57 -2.65 6.42
N GLY A 287 11.59 -2.57 7.31
CA GLY A 287 11.71 -3.14 8.66
C GLY A 287 12.86 -2.45 9.41
N ALA A 288 13.79 -3.26 9.92
CA ALA A 288 15.01 -2.76 10.59
C ALA A 288 16.20 -2.56 9.63
N THR A 289 16.11 -3.05 8.39
CA THR A 289 17.21 -3.05 7.43
C THR A 289 17.30 -1.70 6.73
N ARG A 290 18.41 -0.98 6.91
CA ARG A 290 18.71 0.21 6.11
C ARG A 290 19.02 -0.21 4.69
N ILE A 291 18.26 0.31 3.74
CA ILE A 291 18.47 0.00 2.33
C ILE A 291 19.50 0.95 1.74
N ASP A 292 19.37 2.25 2.04
CA ASP A 292 20.29 3.27 1.54
C ASP A 292 20.25 4.55 2.39
N ALA A 293 21.27 5.39 2.19
CA ALA A 293 21.33 6.75 2.68
C ALA A 293 21.99 7.69 1.65
N ASN A 294 21.34 8.82 1.35
CA ASN A 294 21.88 9.86 0.48
C ASN A 294 22.20 11.11 1.30
N ALA A 295 23.39 11.67 1.11
CA ALA A 295 23.81 12.90 1.76
C ALA A 295 23.66 14.09 0.81
N PHE A 296 23.15 15.22 1.31
CA PHE A 296 23.01 16.44 0.55
C PHE A 296 23.34 17.67 1.39
N THR A 297 23.88 18.71 0.74
CA THR A 297 24.24 20.00 1.35
C THR A 297 23.43 21.15 0.75
N ALA A 298 22.84 20.95 -0.43
CA ALA A 298 22.03 21.94 -1.14
C ALA A 298 20.65 21.39 -1.49
N SER A 299 19.67 22.28 -1.53
CA SER A 299 18.26 22.01 -1.84
C SER A 299 17.87 22.57 -3.23
N PRO A 300 16.86 21.98 -3.92
CA PRO A 300 16.12 20.75 -3.59
C PRO A 300 16.82 19.48 -4.11
N GLN A 301 16.45 18.32 -3.57
CA GLN A 301 16.98 17.01 -3.95
C GLN A 301 15.86 16.01 -4.25
N ILE A 302 15.98 15.33 -5.39
CA ILE A 302 15.13 14.19 -5.74
C ILE A 302 15.97 12.94 -5.58
N SER A 303 15.47 11.97 -4.82
CA SER A 303 16.10 10.66 -4.67
C SER A 303 15.16 9.60 -5.24
N HIS A 304 15.69 8.76 -6.14
CA HIS A 304 14.99 7.59 -6.64
C HIS A 304 15.71 6.33 -6.15
N TRP A 305 14.96 5.51 -5.42
CA TRP A 305 15.43 4.25 -4.87
C TRP A 305 14.62 3.08 -5.42
N ARG A 306 15.29 1.97 -5.72
CA ARG A 306 14.65 0.76 -6.21
C ARG A 306 15.19 -0.47 -5.49
N LEU A 307 14.28 -1.27 -4.94
CA LEU A 307 14.54 -2.59 -4.36
C LEU A 307 13.93 -3.65 -5.27
N ILE A 308 14.67 -4.66 -5.70
CA ILE A 308 14.20 -5.71 -6.60
C ILE A 308 14.36 -7.07 -5.92
N ASN A 309 13.32 -7.89 -5.88
CA ASN A 309 13.43 -9.30 -5.48
C ASN A 309 14.05 -10.11 -6.63
N ARG A 310 15.01 -11.00 -6.39
CA ARG A 310 15.65 -11.82 -7.44
C ARG A 310 15.29 -13.29 -7.25
N GLY A 311 14.35 -13.77 -8.07
CA GLY A 311 13.93 -15.19 -8.10
C GLY A 311 13.16 -15.67 -6.86
N VAL A 312 13.29 -14.99 -5.72
CA VAL A 312 12.63 -15.27 -4.44
C VAL A 312 12.29 -13.97 -3.71
N ILE A 313 11.33 -14.01 -2.79
CA ILE A 313 10.80 -12.85 -2.06
C ILE A 313 11.74 -12.38 -0.92
N ASN A 314 12.79 -13.16 -0.63
CA ASN A 314 13.78 -12.91 0.42
C ASN A 314 15.23 -12.80 -0.10
N GLY A 315 15.41 -12.57 -1.40
CA GLY A 315 16.73 -12.43 -2.02
C GLY A 315 16.77 -11.17 -2.88
N GLN A 316 17.17 -10.04 -2.31
CA GLN A 316 17.08 -8.75 -3.00
C GLN A 316 18.37 -8.34 -3.72
N LEU A 317 18.17 -7.68 -4.85
CA LEU A 317 19.12 -6.78 -5.49
C LEU A 317 18.67 -5.34 -5.23
N TYR A 318 19.60 -4.48 -4.80
CA TYR A 318 19.34 -3.07 -4.58
C TYR A 318 20.00 -2.23 -5.68
N ALA A 319 19.30 -1.24 -6.22
CA ALA A 319 19.83 -0.30 -7.20
C ALA A 319 19.62 1.15 -6.74
N LEU A 320 20.73 1.89 -6.68
CA LEU A 320 20.81 3.31 -6.31
C LEU A 320 20.97 4.14 -7.58
N ASN A 321 20.27 5.28 -7.71
CA ASN A 321 20.46 6.35 -8.72
C ASN A 321 21.45 6.03 -9.86
N GLY A 322 21.12 5.06 -10.73
CA GLY A 322 21.94 4.69 -11.90
C GLY A 322 23.34 4.10 -11.67
N SER A 323 23.76 3.75 -10.44
CA SER A 323 25.12 3.21 -10.19
C SER A 323 25.15 2.01 -9.24
N SER A 324 25.66 0.89 -9.78
CA SER A 324 26.05 -0.42 -9.20
C SER A 324 25.15 -1.10 -8.16
N LEU A 325 24.81 -2.36 -8.45
CA LEU A 325 24.16 -3.31 -7.54
C LEU A 325 25.10 -3.64 -6.37
N ALA A 326 24.85 -3.08 -5.17
CA ALA A 326 25.52 -3.53 -3.95
C ALA A 326 24.89 -4.84 -3.45
N GLY A 327 25.72 -5.74 -2.92
CA GLY A 327 25.37 -7.12 -2.56
C GLY A 327 24.19 -7.29 -1.60
N GLY A 328 23.57 -8.48 -1.65
CA GLY A 328 22.22 -8.77 -1.17
C GLY A 328 21.90 -8.33 0.26
N LEU A 329 20.87 -7.49 0.37
CA LEU A 329 20.20 -7.20 1.63
C LEU A 329 19.25 -8.36 1.97
N ALA A 330 19.12 -8.68 3.25
CA ALA A 330 18.13 -9.63 3.75
C ALA A 330 16.88 -8.85 4.16
N VAL A 331 16.00 -8.54 3.21
CA VAL A 331 14.65 -8.05 3.50
C VAL A 331 13.70 -9.22 3.26
N ASP A 332 12.83 -9.54 4.20
CA ASP A 332 11.82 -10.57 3.98
C ASP A 332 10.47 -9.93 3.61
N LEU A 333 10.18 -9.84 2.31
CA LEU A 333 8.90 -9.32 1.82
C LEU A 333 7.79 -10.39 1.80
N SER A 334 8.06 -11.61 2.28
CA SER A 334 7.02 -12.64 2.45
C SER A 334 6.17 -12.39 3.71
N GLN A 335 6.60 -11.45 4.54
CA GLN A 335 5.91 -10.99 5.74
C GLN A 335 5.54 -9.51 5.59
N ASN A 336 4.63 -9.03 6.45
CA ASN A 336 4.34 -7.60 6.53
C ASN A 336 5.61 -6.85 6.95
N GLN A 337 5.97 -5.83 6.18
CA GLN A 337 7.09 -4.95 6.48
C GLN A 337 6.60 -3.51 6.62
N THR A 338 7.48 -2.65 7.13
CA THR A 338 7.24 -1.21 7.15
C THR A 338 8.38 -0.53 6.41
N LEU A 339 8.06 0.23 5.37
CA LEU A 339 8.99 1.18 4.79
C LEU A 339 9.00 2.44 5.64
N THR A 340 10.17 2.87 6.11
CA THR A 340 10.32 4.18 6.74
C THR A 340 11.24 5.06 5.92
N LEU A 341 10.78 6.26 5.58
CA LEU A 341 11.60 7.34 5.06
C LEU A 341 12.10 8.14 6.25
N ARG A 342 13.41 8.34 6.34
CA ARG A 342 14.05 9.05 7.45
C ARG A 342 14.94 10.16 6.96
N ALA A 343 15.17 11.13 7.83
CA ALA A 343 16.13 12.19 7.56
C ALA A 343 16.83 12.67 8.84
N GLN A 344 18.00 13.26 8.64
CA GLN A 344 18.92 13.70 9.68
C GLN A 344 19.60 14.99 9.24
N ALA A 345 19.76 15.95 10.16
CA ALA A 345 20.61 17.13 9.97
C ALA A 345 21.93 16.96 10.75
N ALA A 346 23.06 17.37 10.17
CA ALA A 346 24.35 17.30 10.87
C ALA A 346 24.60 18.47 11.83
N ALA A 347 23.89 19.60 11.67
CA ALA A 347 24.04 20.76 12.55
C ALA A 347 22.70 21.22 13.13
N ALA A 348 22.77 21.90 14.28
CA ALA A 348 21.60 22.41 14.96
C ALA A 348 21.01 23.57 14.14
N ASN A 349 19.71 23.83 14.34
CA ASN A 349 18.99 24.91 13.68
C ASN A 349 18.85 24.74 12.16
N GLU A 350 19.20 23.58 11.62
CA GLU A 350 18.96 23.22 10.23
C GLU A 350 17.60 22.55 10.09
N VAL A 351 16.88 22.93 9.03
CA VAL A 351 15.61 22.35 8.66
C VAL A 351 15.83 21.27 7.61
N VAL A 352 15.11 20.15 7.74
CA VAL A 352 14.97 19.14 6.69
C VAL A 352 13.48 18.90 6.45
N THR A 353 13.10 18.92 5.17
CA THR A 353 11.72 18.82 4.70
C THR A 353 11.60 17.64 3.75
N LEU A 354 10.69 16.72 4.06
CA LEU A 354 10.12 15.78 3.10
C LEU A 354 8.95 16.48 2.42
N GLU A 355 9.14 16.95 1.19
CA GLU A 355 8.10 17.69 0.45
C GLU A 355 7.02 16.75 -0.09
N GLY A 356 7.45 15.56 -0.53
CA GLY A 356 6.55 14.55 -1.05
C GLY A 356 7.26 13.25 -1.37
N TYR A 357 6.46 12.22 -1.64
CA TYR A 357 6.94 10.93 -2.08
C TYR A 357 5.89 10.19 -2.91
N VAL A 358 6.36 9.31 -3.78
CA VAL A 358 5.56 8.30 -4.47
C VAL A 358 6.26 6.96 -4.32
N ILE A 359 5.54 5.97 -3.80
CA ILE A 359 6.03 4.61 -3.63
C ILE A 359 5.18 3.69 -4.49
N ARG A 360 5.84 2.87 -5.31
CA ARG A 360 5.23 1.99 -6.29
C ARG A 360 5.70 0.57 -6.06
N ALA A 361 4.79 -0.39 -6.14
CA ALA A 361 5.10 -1.81 -6.19
C ALA A 361 4.86 -2.32 -7.61
N ASN A 362 5.87 -3.02 -8.14
CA ASN A 362 5.87 -3.68 -9.44
C ASN A 362 5.97 -5.20 -9.20
N TYR A 363 5.18 -5.98 -9.93
CA TYR A 363 5.08 -7.44 -9.78
C TYR A 363 5.68 -8.17 -10.97
#